data_AF-W8Q158-F1
#
_entry.id   AF-W8Q158-F1
#
_cell.length_a   1.000
_cell.length_b   1.000
_cell.length_c   1.000
_cell.angle_alpha   90.00
_cell.angle_beta   90.00
_cell.angle_gamma   90.00
#
_symmetry.space_group_name_H-M   'P 1'
#
loop_
_entity.id
_entity.type
_entity.pdbx_description
1 polymer ?
#
loop_
_entity_poly.entity_id
_entity_poly.type
_entity_poly.pdbx_seq_one_letter_code
_entity_poly.pdbx_strand_id
1 'polypeptide(L)'
;GVNIWCAAGKGTFGTDELVSRVRSSGLAQVVSHRRLILPQLAAPGVAAHLVRKDSGFAVTYGPIQAIDLPTFMAAGMKATSAMRLKTFAIREGTVLVPVELVAALKQVVIIAPILFLVSALLRPGEFWTSGVMYGLYSVLAFLMAVAAGAVFTPILLPWLPSRAFSVKGLSLGLLGALIWAALRWETWVVWTGRLEMAAWFLMMPAVAAFLAMNFTGASTCTSLSGVKKE
;
A
#
# COMPACT_ATOMS: atom_id res chain seq x y z
N GLY A 1 1.79 17.70 -6.11
CA GLY A 1 0.32 17.56 -6.00
C GLY A 1 0.00 16.36 -5.15
N VAL A 2 -1.06 16.43 -4.33
CA VAL A 2 -1.56 15.32 -3.48
C VAL A 2 -2.84 14.78 -4.12
N ASN A 3 -3.14 13.49 -4.00
CA ASN A 3 -4.41 12.95 -4.50
C ASN A 3 -5.63 13.60 -3.80
N ILE A 4 -6.78 13.64 -4.49
CA ILE A 4 -7.98 14.37 -4.00
C ILE A 4 -8.47 13.85 -2.64
N TRP A 5 -8.43 12.54 -2.41
CA TRP A 5 -8.89 11.93 -1.16
C TRP A 5 -8.06 12.38 0.04
N CYS A 6 -6.74 12.28 -0.07
CA CYS A 6 -5.81 12.75 0.95
C CYS A 6 -5.87 14.26 1.10
N ALA A 7 -6.02 15.01 0.00
CA ALA A 7 -6.11 16.46 0.05
C ALA A 7 -7.38 16.93 0.77
N ALA A 8 -8.51 16.26 0.54
CA ALA A 8 -9.77 16.51 1.23
C ALA A 8 -9.67 16.17 2.72
N GLY A 9 -9.09 15.01 3.05
CA GLY A 9 -8.87 14.61 4.45
C GLY A 9 -7.91 15.52 5.23
N LYS A 10 -6.92 16.12 4.54
CA LYS A 10 -5.96 17.08 5.13
C LYS A 10 -6.45 18.53 5.10
N GLY A 11 -7.62 18.82 4.54
CA GLY A 11 -8.16 20.17 4.39
C GLY A 11 -7.55 21.02 3.28
N THR A 12 -6.48 20.56 2.62
CA THR A 12 -5.86 21.23 1.45
C THR A 12 -6.75 21.24 0.20
N PHE A 13 -7.75 20.36 0.14
CA PHE A 13 -8.87 20.43 -0.80
C PHE A 13 -10.15 20.61 0.00
N GLY A 14 -10.36 21.86 0.47
CA GLY A 14 -11.46 22.22 1.35
C GLY A 14 -12.46 23.20 0.74
N THR A 15 -13.55 23.47 1.46
CA THR A 15 -14.56 24.47 1.08
C THR A 15 -13.93 25.83 0.76
N ASP A 16 -13.10 26.36 1.66
CA ASP A 16 -12.53 27.71 1.52
C ASP A 16 -11.58 27.80 0.34
N GLU A 17 -10.74 26.79 0.15
CA GLU A 17 -9.84 26.70 -1.00
C GLU A 17 -10.65 26.66 -2.30
N LEU A 18 -11.70 25.84 -2.37
CA LEU A 18 -12.55 25.76 -3.56
C LEU A 18 -13.24 27.09 -3.86
N VAL A 19 -13.81 27.76 -2.85
CA VAL A 19 -14.47 29.07 -3.00
C VAL A 19 -13.46 30.13 -3.47
N SER A 20 -12.25 30.13 -2.88
CA SER A 20 -11.15 31.02 -3.28
C SER A 20 -10.75 30.80 -4.75
N ARG A 21 -10.65 29.55 -5.19
CA ARG A 21 -10.34 29.20 -6.59
C ARG A 21 -11.45 29.59 -7.56
N VAL A 22 -12.72 29.42 -7.18
CA VAL A 22 -13.86 29.84 -8.00
C VAL A 22 -13.87 31.37 -8.21
N ARG A 23 -13.54 32.14 -7.17
CA ARG A 23 -13.47 33.61 -7.24
C ARG A 23 -12.27 34.09 -8.06
N SER A 24 -11.07 33.59 -7.74
CA SER A 24 -9.82 34.02 -8.39
C SER A 24 -9.74 33.61 -9.87
N SER A 25 -10.40 32.52 -10.27
CA SER A 25 -10.48 32.11 -11.68
C SER A 25 -11.50 32.91 -12.50
N GLY A 26 -12.29 33.78 -11.88
CA GLY A 26 -13.34 34.53 -12.59
C GLY A 26 -14.45 33.63 -13.17
N LEU A 27 -14.61 32.40 -12.67
CA LEU A 27 -15.51 31.40 -13.26
C LEU A 27 -16.95 31.90 -13.42
N ALA A 28 -17.41 32.74 -12.50
CA ALA A 28 -18.74 33.36 -12.54
C ALA A 28 -18.97 34.27 -13.77
N GLN A 29 -17.90 34.72 -14.43
CA GLN A 29 -17.94 35.58 -15.62
C GLN A 29 -17.98 34.76 -16.92
N VAL A 30 -17.61 33.48 -16.86
CA VAL A 30 -17.48 32.60 -18.03
C VAL A 30 -18.71 31.70 -18.21
N VAL A 31 -19.40 31.35 -17.11
CA VAL A 31 -20.53 30.40 -17.15
C VAL A 31 -21.79 30.95 -16.49
N SER A 32 -22.95 30.74 -17.12
CA SER A 32 -24.25 31.18 -16.61
C SER A 32 -24.90 30.19 -15.62
N HIS A 33 -24.64 28.90 -15.77
CA HIS A 33 -25.36 27.84 -15.05
C HIS A 33 -24.95 27.67 -13.57
N ARG A 34 -23.82 28.23 -13.15
CA ARG A 34 -23.29 28.18 -11.77
C ARG A 34 -23.36 26.80 -11.09
N ARG A 35 -22.86 25.76 -11.76
CA ARG A 35 -22.73 24.41 -11.19
C ARG A 35 -21.28 23.95 -11.23
N LEU A 36 -20.86 23.24 -10.19
CA LEU A 36 -19.55 22.60 -10.10
C LEU A 36 -19.74 21.10 -9.97
N ILE A 37 -19.00 20.34 -10.78
CA ILE A 37 -18.91 18.89 -10.62
C ILE A 37 -17.62 18.62 -9.85
N LEU A 38 -17.75 18.03 -8.65
CA LEU A 38 -16.60 17.62 -7.85
C LEU A 38 -16.46 16.10 -7.86
N PRO A 39 -15.23 15.56 -7.82
CA PRO A 39 -15.00 14.15 -7.59
C PRO A 39 -15.66 13.71 -6.28
N GLN A 40 -16.25 12.52 -6.25
CA GLN A 40 -16.94 12.03 -5.05
C GLN A 40 -16.03 11.95 -3.83
N LEU A 41 -14.75 11.64 -4.04
CA LEU A 41 -13.73 11.55 -2.99
C LEU A 41 -13.38 12.91 -2.35
N ALA A 42 -13.88 14.03 -2.88
CA ALA A 42 -13.74 15.35 -2.27
C ALA A 42 -14.78 15.62 -1.16
N ALA A 43 -15.85 14.82 -1.09
CA ALA A 43 -16.97 15.06 -0.17
C ALA A 43 -16.57 15.19 1.32
N PRO A 44 -15.57 14.47 1.85
CA PRO A 44 -15.13 14.65 3.24
C PRO A 44 -14.53 16.04 3.54
N GLY A 45 -13.97 16.71 2.54
CA GLY A 45 -13.29 18.01 2.72
C GLY A 45 -14.13 19.22 2.30
N VAL A 46 -15.17 19.02 1.47
CA VAL A 46 -15.95 20.11 0.88
C VAL A 46 -17.39 20.08 1.36
N ALA A 47 -17.82 21.13 2.04
CA ALA A 47 -19.20 21.33 2.43
C ALA A 47 -19.99 22.02 1.30
N ALA A 48 -20.69 21.23 0.49
CA ALA A 48 -21.44 21.71 -0.69
C ALA A 48 -22.40 22.88 -0.40
N HIS A 49 -23.03 22.88 0.78
CA HIS A 49 -23.94 23.95 1.19
C HIS A 49 -23.21 25.27 1.49
N LEU A 50 -22.00 25.21 2.07
CA LEU A 50 -21.16 26.38 2.28
C LEU A 50 -20.61 26.91 0.95
N VAL A 51 -20.16 26.02 0.05
CA VAL A 51 -19.74 26.43 -1.30
C VAL A 51 -20.85 27.20 -2.00
N ARG A 52 -22.09 26.71 -1.93
CA ARG A 52 -23.23 27.41 -2.53
C ARG A 52 -23.52 28.75 -1.85
N LYS A 53 -23.45 28.81 -0.52
CA LYS A 53 -23.65 30.05 0.24
C LYS A 53 -22.60 31.11 -0.13
N ASP A 54 -21.33 30.72 -0.24
CA ASP A 54 -20.21 31.67 -0.31
C ASP A 54 -19.76 31.98 -1.74
N SER A 55 -20.02 31.08 -2.70
CA SER A 55 -19.69 31.30 -4.12
C SER A 55 -20.91 31.45 -5.04
N GLY A 56 -22.09 31.04 -4.59
CA GLY A 56 -23.28 30.95 -5.43
C GLY A 56 -23.29 29.75 -6.41
N PHE A 57 -22.27 28.90 -6.40
CA PHE A 57 -22.22 27.70 -7.23
C PHE A 57 -22.82 26.49 -6.51
N ALA A 58 -23.71 25.77 -7.20
CA ALA A 58 -24.22 24.49 -6.71
C ALA A 58 -23.22 23.36 -7.00
N VAL A 59 -22.81 22.64 -5.96
CA VAL A 59 -21.92 21.48 -6.09
C VAL A 59 -22.73 20.21 -6.34
N THR A 60 -22.32 19.45 -7.34
CA THR A 60 -22.77 18.07 -7.59
C THR A 60 -21.59 17.13 -7.50
N TYR A 61 -21.71 16.05 -6.74
CA TYR A 61 -20.67 15.03 -6.67
C TYR A 61 -20.80 14.08 -7.85
N GLY A 62 -19.80 14.11 -8.72
CA GLY A 62 -19.65 13.28 -9.90
C GLY A 62 -19.02 11.91 -9.58
N PRO A 63 -18.59 11.17 -10.61
CA PRO A 63 -17.98 9.86 -10.45
C PRO A 63 -16.63 9.92 -9.72
N ILE A 64 -16.16 8.77 -9.22
CA ILE A 64 -14.81 8.63 -8.68
C ILE A 64 -13.75 8.79 -9.78
N GLN A 65 -14.01 8.21 -10.97
CA GLN A 65 -13.07 8.27 -12.09
C GLN A 65 -13.49 9.34 -13.10
N ALA A 66 -12.53 10.14 -13.56
CA ALA A 66 -12.79 11.19 -14.54
C ALA A 66 -13.26 10.64 -15.91
N ILE A 67 -12.89 9.40 -16.25
CA ILE A 67 -13.33 8.74 -17.49
C ILE A 67 -14.84 8.54 -17.58
N ASP A 68 -15.52 8.49 -16.43
CA ASP A 68 -16.97 8.31 -16.34
C ASP A 68 -17.75 9.63 -16.48
N LEU A 69 -17.07 10.79 -16.56
CA LEU A 69 -17.70 12.11 -16.66
C LEU A 69 -18.68 12.23 -17.85
N PRO A 70 -18.34 11.80 -19.08
CA PRO A 70 -19.27 11.90 -20.21
C PRO A 70 -20.57 11.13 -19.96
N THR A 71 -20.46 9.88 -19.48
CA THR A 71 -21.61 9.03 -19.16
C THR A 71 -22.43 9.61 -18.00
N PHE A 72 -21.77 10.15 -16.97
CA PHE A 72 -22.42 10.83 -15.86
C PHE A 72 -23.22 12.05 -16.33
N MET A 73 -22.66 12.87 -17.23
CA MET A 73 -23.35 14.03 -17.79
C MET A 73 -24.53 13.63 -18.67
N ALA A 74 -24.36 12.60 -19.51
CA ALA A 74 -25.44 12.04 -20.34
C ALA A 74 -26.59 11.48 -19.49
N ALA A 75 -26.29 10.92 -18.31
CA ALA A 75 -27.27 10.45 -17.34
C ALA A 75 -27.93 11.57 -16.50
N GLY A 76 -27.80 12.84 -16.91
CA GLY A 76 -28.39 13.98 -16.20
C GLY A 76 -27.70 14.30 -14.88
N MET A 77 -26.39 14.08 -14.79
CA MET A 77 -25.56 14.27 -13.58
C MET A 77 -25.98 13.39 -12.39
N LYS A 78 -26.44 12.17 -12.67
CA LYS A 78 -26.74 11.16 -11.66
C LYS A 78 -25.69 10.06 -11.69
N ALA A 79 -24.85 10.01 -10.66
CA ALA A 79 -23.83 8.97 -10.53
C ALA A 79 -24.50 7.63 -10.18
N THR A 80 -24.27 6.62 -11.03
CA THR A 80 -24.71 5.23 -10.80
C THR A 80 -23.95 4.61 -9.63
N SER A 81 -24.45 3.51 -9.06
CA SER A 81 -23.77 2.81 -7.96
C SER A 81 -22.34 2.38 -8.33
N ALA A 82 -22.11 1.97 -9.58
CA ALA A 82 -20.78 1.59 -10.07
C ALA A 82 -19.79 2.78 -10.07
N MET A 83 -20.23 3.96 -10.50
CA MET A 83 -19.41 5.19 -10.50
C MET A 83 -19.00 5.66 -9.10
N ARG A 84 -19.70 5.16 -8.07
CA ARG A 84 -19.44 5.46 -6.64
C ARG A 84 -18.56 4.43 -5.95
N LEU A 85 -18.18 3.36 -6.64
CA LEU A 85 -17.38 2.28 -6.08
C LEU A 85 -15.97 2.31 -6.68
N LYS A 86 -14.97 2.43 -5.80
CA LYS A 86 -13.57 2.21 -6.19
C LYS A 86 -13.27 0.73 -6.02
N THR A 87 -13.09 0.02 -7.13
CA THR A 87 -12.64 -1.37 -7.12
C THR A 87 -11.12 -1.41 -6.99
N PHE A 88 -10.62 -1.89 -5.84
CA PHE A 88 -9.19 -2.15 -5.64
C PHE A 88 -8.79 -3.40 -6.42
N ALA A 89 -8.66 -3.26 -7.74
CA ALA A 89 -8.17 -4.32 -8.59
C ALA A 89 -6.68 -4.60 -8.32
N ILE A 90 -6.22 -5.82 -8.61
CA ILE A 90 -4.82 -6.25 -8.52
C ILE A 90 -3.86 -5.25 -9.18
N ARG A 91 -4.30 -4.63 -10.28
CA ARG A 91 -3.55 -3.61 -11.02
C ARG A 91 -3.18 -2.41 -10.14
N GLU A 92 -4.06 -1.99 -9.24
CA GLU A 92 -3.82 -0.84 -8.35
C GLU A 92 -2.81 -1.18 -7.27
N GLY A 93 -2.87 -2.40 -6.72
CA GLY A 93 -1.85 -2.91 -5.80
C GLY A 93 -0.48 -3.04 -6.44
N THR A 94 -0.42 -3.45 -7.72
CA THR A 94 0.83 -3.62 -8.47
C THR A 94 1.55 -2.28 -8.72
N VAL A 95 0.82 -1.19 -8.93
CA VAL A 95 1.40 0.15 -9.16
C VAL A 95 2.16 0.66 -7.92
N LEU A 96 1.79 0.19 -6.73
CA LEU A 96 2.42 0.60 -5.48
C LEU A 96 3.68 -0.22 -5.14
N VAL A 97 3.82 -1.42 -5.70
CA VAL A 97 4.96 -2.32 -5.46
C VAL A 97 6.31 -1.63 -5.69
N PRO A 98 6.57 -0.87 -6.78
CA PRO A 98 7.88 -0.27 -7.00
C PRO A 98 8.30 0.72 -5.92
N VAL A 99 7.35 1.50 -5.39
CA VAL A 99 7.64 2.50 -4.36
C VAL A 99 8.05 1.83 -3.05
N GLU A 100 7.28 0.82 -2.63
CA GLU A 100 7.56 0.06 -1.41
C GLU A 100 8.80 -0.82 -1.55
N LEU A 101 9.04 -1.37 -2.74
CA LEU A 101 10.26 -2.14 -3.02
C LEU A 101 11.51 -1.26 -2.92
N VAL A 102 11.47 -0.02 -3.42
CA VAL A 102 12.61 0.91 -3.26
C VAL A 102 12.86 1.23 -1.78
N ALA A 103 11.80 1.39 -0.98
CA ALA A 103 11.95 1.59 0.47
C ALA A 103 12.54 0.36 1.16
N ALA A 104 12.05 -0.84 0.82
CA ALA A 104 12.56 -2.11 1.35
C ALA A 104 14.02 -2.37 0.92
N LEU A 105 14.39 -2.05 -0.32
CA LEU A 105 15.75 -2.25 -0.84
C LEU A 105 16.79 -1.45 -0.05
N LYS A 106 16.45 -0.26 0.46
CA LYS A 106 17.36 0.50 1.34
C LYS A 106 17.71 -0.29 2.61
N GLN A 107 16.74 -1.00 3.17
CA GLN A 107 16.95 -1.85 4.34
C GLN A 107 17.72 -3.12 3.96
N VAL A 108 17.41 -3.72 2.80
CA VAL A 108 18.13 -4.89 2.27
C VAL A 108 19.62 -4.61 2.11
N VAL A 109 19.99 -3.44 1.57
CA VAL A 109 21.41 -3.07 1.37
C VAL A 109 22.19 -3.00 2.70
N ILE A 110 21.53 -2.70 3.82
CA ILE A 110 22.15 -2.66 5.14
C ILE A 110 22.14 -4.06 5.80
N ILE A 111 21.03 -4.78 5.70
CA ILE A 111 20.82 -6.05 6.39
C ILE A 111 21.58 -7.20 5.70
N ALA A 112 21.67 -7.21 4.36
CA ALA A 112 22.32 -8.28 3.62
C ALA A 112 23.82 -8.43 3.96
N PRO A 113 24.64 -7.35 4.02
CA PRO A 113 26.03 -7.45 4.49
C PRO A 113 26.13 -7.96 5.92
N ILE A 114 25.22 -7.55 6.82
CA ILE A 114 25.22 -8.00 8.22
C ILE A 114 24.95 -9.52 8.27
N LEU A 115 23.93 -10.01 7.56
CA LEU A 115 23.61 -11.43 7.49
C LEU A 115 24.76 -12.24 6.88
N PHE A 116 25.44 -11.70 5.87
CA PHE A 116 26.61 -12.30 5.27
C PHE A 116 27.77 -12.38 6.26
N LEU A 117 28.12 -11.27 6.93
CA LEU A 117 29.21 -11.21 7.91
C LEU A 117 28.96 -12.14 9.10
N VAL A 118 27.73 -12.15 9.64
CA VAL A 118 27.34 -13.06 10.72
C VAL A 118 27.51 -14.51 10.28
N SER A 119 27.07 -14.84 9.07
CA SER A 119 27.21 -16.21 8.52
C SER A 119 28.66 -16.60 8.26
N ALA A 120 29.50 -15.65 7.85
CA ALA A 120 30.93 -15.86 7.59
C ALA A 120 31.76 -15.98 8.88
N LEU A 121 31.35 -15.31 9.97
CA LEU A 121 32.07 -15.27 11.25
C LEU A 121 31.64 -16.36 12.25
N LEU A 122 30.34 -16.67 12.32
CA LEU A 122 29.80 -17.56 13.37
C LEU A 122 29.76 -19.03 12.96
N ARG A 123 29.91 -19.35 11.66
CA ARG A 123 29.74 -20.72 11.17
C ARG A 123 31.08 -21.43 10.99
N PRO A 124 31.22 -22.71 11.42
CA PRO A 124 32.46 -23.46 11.24
C PRO A 124 32.80 -23.64 9.75
N GLY A 125 33.99 -23.21 9.35
CA GLY A 125 34.49 -23.32 7.97
C GLY A 125 35.39 -22.14 7.60
N GLU A 126 35.95 -22.16 6.39
CA GLU A 126 36.72 -21.02 5.89
C GLU A 126 35.79 -19.84 5.62
N PHE A 127 36.23 -18.63 5.96
CA PHE A 127 35.43 -17.40 5.84
C PHE A 127 34.75 -17.24 4.48
N TRP A 128 35.45 -17.58 3.40
CA TRP A 128 34.95 -17.47 2.04
C TRP A 128 33.93 -18.56 1.69
N THR A 129 34.16 -19.81 2.05
CA THR A 129 33.22 -20.90 1.75
C THR A 129 31.97 -20.80 2.62
N SER A 130 32.13 -20.46 3.89
CA SER A 130 31.03 -20.22 4.83
C SER A 130 30.22 -18.97 4.45
N GLY A 131 30.90 -17.87 4.11
CA GLY A 131 30.25 -16.63 3.69
C GLY A 131 29.49 -16.80 2.38
N VAL A 132 30.11 -17.37 1.34
CA VAL A 132 29.50 -17.48 0.01
C VAL A 132 28.30 -18.43 0.02
N MET A 133 28.38 -19.59 0.68
CA MET A 133 27.25 -20.53 0.68
C MET A 133 26.18 -20.09 1.68
N TYR A 134 26.51 -19.97 2.97
CA TYR A 134 25.51 -19.73 4.00
C TYR A 134 25.04 -18.28 4.08
N GLY A 135 25.92 -17.33 3.79
CA GLY A 135 25.54 -15.91 3.67
C GLY A 135 24.60 -15.70 2.48
N LEU A 136 24.87 -16.31 1.32
CA LEU A 136 23.97 -16.23 0.18
C LEU A 136 22.59 -16.83 0.49
N TYR A 137 22.52 -17.99 1.15
CA TYR A 137 21.25 -18.56 1.57
C TYR A 137 20.48 -17.65 2.53
N SER A 138 21.17 -17.02 3.48
CA SER A 138 20.54 -16.08 4.41
C SER A 138 20.01 -14.83 3.70
N VAL A 139 20.75 -14.31 2.73
CA VAL A 139 20.30 -13.19 1.90
C VAL A 139 19.11 -13.59 1.04
N LEU A 140 19.12 -14.78 0.43
CA LEU A 140 18.01 -15.30 -0.37
C LEU A 140 16.74 -15.51 0.48
N ALA A 141 16.88 -16.08 1.67
CA ALA A 141 15.78 -16.23 2.62
C ALA A 141 15.18 -14.87 3.00
N PHE A 142 16.03 -13.88 3.28
CA PHE A 142 15.58 -12.53 3.58
C PHE A 142 14.88 -11.87 2.38
N LEU A 143 15.41 -12.02 1.17
CA LEU A 143 14.79 -11.52 -0.06
C LEU A 143 13.43 -12.17 -0.32
N MET A 144 13.27 -13.46 -0.03
CA MET A 144 11.97 -14.16 -0.10
C MET A 144 10.96 -13.55 0.87
N ALA A 145 11.37 -13.23 2.11
CA ALA A 145 10.52 -12.56 3.08
C ALA A 145 10.12 -11.14 2.63
N VAL A 146 11.08 -10.39 2.06
CA VAL A 146 10.82 -9.07 1.48
C VAL A 146 9.85 -9.16 0.32
N ALA A 147 10.01 -10.13 -0.58
CA ALA A 147 9.10 -10.35 -1.70
C ALA A 147 7.68 -10.71 -1.19
N ALA A 148 7.57 -11.56 -0.17
CA ALA A 148 6.28 -11.91 0.44
C ALA A 148 5.54 -10.66 0.96
N GLY A 149 6.23 -9.79 1.70
CA GLY A 149 5.64 -8.58 2.28
C GLY A 149 5.43 -7.43 1.28
N ALA A 150 6.44 -7.08 0.50
CA ALA A 150 6.44 -5.89 -0.35
C ALA A 150 5.87 -6.11 -1.76
N VAL A 151 5.89 -7.34 -2.28
CA VAL A 151 5.44 -7.64 -3.65
C VAL A 151 4.17 -8.46 -3.64
N PHE A 152 4.17 -9.62 -3.00
CA PHE A 152 3.02 -10.54 -3.06
C PHE A 152 1.83 -10.05 -2.23
N THR A 153 2.06 -9.42 -1.07
CA THR A 153 0.95 -8.92 -0.24
C THR A 153 0.06 -7.90 -0.97
N PRO A 154 0.56 -6.83 -1.60
CA PRO A 154 -0.31 -5.89 -2.32
C PRO A 154 -0.96 -6.50 -3.57
N ILE A 155 -0.30 -7.43 -4.25
CA ILE A 155 -0.85 -8.13 -5.43
C ILE A 155 -2.01 -9.05 -5.01
N LEU A 156 -1.83 -9.79 -3.92
CA LEU A 156 -2.81 -10.76 -3.43
C LEU A 156 -3.80 -10.17 -2.42
N LEU A 157 -3.72 -8.86 -2.14
CA LEU A 157 -4.51 -8.18 -1.14
C LEU A 157 -6.02 -8.45 -1.20
N PRO A 158 -6.66 -8.54 -2.40
CA PRO A 158 -8.10 -8.82 -2.50
C PRO A 158 -8.50 -10.21 -2.03
N TRP A 159 -7.58 -11.19 -2.05
CA TRP A 159 -7.87 -12.59 -1.73
C TRP A 159 -7.35 -13.02 -0.36
N LEU A 160 -6.44 -12.25 0.25
CA LEU A 160 -5.89 -12.60 1.55
C LEU A 160 -6.94 -12.44 2.65
N PRO A 161 -7.10 -13.45 3.52
CA PRO A 161 -8.02 -13.38 4.65
C PRO A 161 -7.55 -12.33 5.66
N SER A 162 -8.48 -11.76 6.42
CA SER A 162 -8.29 -10.69 7.41
C SER A 162 -8.50 -9.26 6.91
N ARG A 163 -8.83 -8.39 7.86
CA ARG A 163 -8.88 -6.93 7.67
C ARG A 163 -7.53 -6.28 7.97
N ALA A 164 -6.70 -6.92 8.79
CA ALA A 164 -5.40 -6.40 9.20
C ALA A 164 -4.31 -6.75 8.18
N PHE A 165 -3.55 -5.75 7.74
CA PHE A 165 -2.44 -5.87 6.80
C PHE A 165 -1.27 -6.66 7.39
N SER A 166 -0.95 -6.46 8.66
CA SER A 166 0.07 -7.25 9.38
C SER A 166 -0.24 -8.75 9.33
N VAL A 167 -1.51 -9.13 9.55
CA VAL A 167 -1.96 -10.54 9.50
C VAL A 167 -1.90 -11.10 8.07
N LYS A 168 -2.23 -10.29 7.06
CA LYS A 168 -2.08 -10.67 5.65
C LYS A 168 -0.61 -10.95 5.31
N GLY A 169 0.29 -10.05 5.68
CA GLY A 169 1.73 -10.22 5.51
C GLY A 169 2.27 -11.43 6.26
N LEU A 170 1.82 -11.63 7.50
CA LEU A 170 2.17 -12.79 8.32
C LEU A 170 1.79 -14.10 7.61
N SER A 171 0.59 -14.18 7.03
CA SER A 171 0.15 -15.39 6.32
C SER A 171 1.02 -15.71 5.11
N LEU A 172 1.42 -14.70 4.33
CA LEU A 172 2.31 -14.89 3.18
C LEU A 172 3.77 -15.15 3.60
N GLY A 173 4.23 -14.55 4.71
CA GLY A 173 5.54 -14.83 5.26
C GLY A 173 5.64 -16.25 5.84
N LEU A 174 4.57 -16.77 6.46
CA LEU A 174 4.50 -18.17 6.89
C LEU A 174 4.54 -19.12 5.69
N LEU A 175 3.79 -18.80 4.62
CA LEU A 175 3.86 -19.56 3.39
C LEU A 175 5.27 -19.54 2.79
N GLY A 176 5.94 -18.38 2.79
CA GLY A 176 7.33 -18.23 2.38
C GLY A 176 8.29 -19.07 3.23
N ALA A 177 8.11 -19.09 4.56
CA ALA A 177 8.90 -19.91 5.47
C ALA A 177 8.71 -21.41 5.22
N LEU A 178 7.47 -21.85 4.97
CA LEU A 178 7.16 -23.25 4.62
C LEU A 178 7.82 -23.66 3.29
N ILE A 179 7.75 -22.80 2.27
CA ILE A 179 8.42 -23.04 0.98
C ILE A 179 9.94 -23.12 1.18
N TRP A 180 10.52 -22.18 1.93
CA TRP A 180 11.94 -22.18 2.25
C TRP A 180 12.37 -23.47 2.99
N ALA A 181 11.56 -23.90 3.95
CA ALA A 181 11.76 -25.14 4.69
C ALA A 181 11.73 -26.39 3.82
N ALA A 182 10.81 -26.45 2.87
CA ALA A 182 10.72 -27.55 1.91
C ALA A 182 11.93 -27.57 0.96
N LEU A 183 12.36 -26.40 0.46
CA LEU A 183 13.55 -26.29 -0.41
C LEU A 183 14.85 -26.65 0.31
N ARG A 184 14.89 -26.52 1.64
CA ARG A 184 16.06 -26.79 2.48
C ARG A 184 15.91 -28.04 3.32
N TRP A 185 15.22 -29.07 2.80
CA TRP A 185 14.94 -30.31 3.52
C TRP A 185 16.20 -30.98 4.12
N GLU A 186 17.33 -30.90 3.42
CA GLU A 186 18.61 -31.45 3.86
C GLU A 186 19.13 -30.84 5.18
N THR A 187 18.76 -29.60 5.48
CA THR A 187 19.19 -28.91 6.72
C THR A 187 18.49 -29.41 7.98
N TRP A 188 17.41 -30.21 7.85
CA TRP A 188 16.68 -30.78 8.99
C TRP A 188 17.41 -31.91 9.71
N VAL A 189 18.43 -32.49 9.05
CA VAL A 189 19.21 -33.62 9.57
C VAL A 189 20.09 -33.19 10.75
N VAL A 190 20.60 -31.96 10.74
CA VAL A 190 21.53 -31.45 11.75
C VAL A 190 20.82 -30.51 12.73
N TRP A 191 21.16 -30.60 14.02
CA TRP A 191 20.59 -29.73 15.07
C TRP A 191 20.75 -28.23 14.79
N THR A 192 21.91 -27.82 14.27
CA THR A 192 22.17 -26.42 13.90
C THR A 192 21.26 -25.95 12.75
N GLY A 193 20.96 -26.82 11.79
CA GLY A 193 20.02 -26.52 10.71
C GLY A 193 18.57 -26.42 11.18
N ARG A 194 18.16 -27.22 12.18
CA ARG A 194 16.82 -27.07 12.81
C ARG A 194 16.66 -25.72 13.50
N LEU A 195 17.69 -25.24 14.19
CA LEU A 195 17.69 -23.92 14.82
C LEU A 195 17.65 -22.79 13.78
N GLU A 196 18.41 -22.92 12.69
CA GLU A 196 18.35 -21.99 11.56
C GLU A 196 16.94 -21.93 10.94
N MET A 197 16.31 -23.10 10.72
CA MET A 197 14.96 -23.16 10.22
C MET A 197 13.96 -22.52 11.17
N ALA A 198 14.06 -22.77 12.47
CA ALA A 198 13.21 -22.13 13.48
C ALA A 198 13.38 -20.60 13.49
N ALA A 199 14.61 -20.10 13.32
CA ALA A 199 14.87 -18.67 13.21
C ALA A 199 14.19 -18.07 11.97
N TRP A 200 14.26 -18.74 10.82
CA TRP A 200 13.58 -18.28 9.60
C TRP A 200 12.06 -18.36 9.68
N PHE A 201 11.51 -19.36 10.39
CA PHE A 201 10.08 -19.46 10.68
C PHE A 201 9.55 -18.30 11.52
N LEU A 202 10.41 -17.63 12.29
CA LEU A 202 10.06 -16.42 13.05
C LEU A 202 10.35 -15.15 12.24
N MET A 203 11.51 -15.09 11.58
CA MET A 203 11.96 -13.92 10.82
C MET A 203 11.10 -13.64 9.59
N MET A 204 10.81 -14.64 8.75
CA MET A 204 10.10 -14.38 7.49
C MET A 204 8.68 -13.82 7.72
N PRO A 205 7.85 -14.41 8.61
CA PRO A 205 6.54 -13.83 8.91
C PRO A 205 6.63 -12.44 9.55
N ALA A 206 7.60 -12.20 10.42
CA ALA A 206 7.79 -10.90 11.06
C ALA A 206 8.14 -9.80 10.03
N VAL A 207 9.10 -10.07 9.15
CA VAL A 207 9.50 -9.14 8.08
C VAL A 207 8.35 -8.91 7.09
N ALA A 208 7.68 -9.99 6.66
CA ALA A 208 6.56 -9.87 5.74
C ALA A 208 5.37 -9.11 6.36
N ALA A 209 5.05 -9.35 7.63
CA ALA A 209 4.02 -8.63 8.37
C ALA A 209 4.34 -7.14 8.52
N PHE A 210 5.59 -6.81 8.88
CA PHE A 210 6.04 -5.43 9.00
C PHE A 210 5.96 -4.68 7.66
N LEU A 211 6.45 -5.30 6.57
CA LEU A 211 6.39 -4.68 5.24
C LEU A 211 4.94 -4.56 4.76
N ALA A 212 4.09 -5.55 5.01
CA ALA A 212 2.67 -5.49 4.69
C ALA A 212 1.95 -4.37 5.44
N MET A 213 2.31 -4.11 6.69
CA MET A 213 1.72 -3.04 7.51
C MET A 213 1.96 -1.65 6.91
N ASN A 214 3.07 -1.43 6.19
CA ASN A 214 3.34 -0.16 5.51
C ASN A 214 2.30 0.17 4.41
N PHE A 215 1.61 -0.84 3.87
CA PHE A 215 0.55 -0.65 2.88
C PHE A 215 -0.77 -0.11 3.47
N THR A 216 -0.87 -0.01 4.79
CA THR A 216 -2.07 0.54 5.46
C THR A 216 -2.39 1.98 5.02
N GLY A 217 -1.38 2.77 4.66
CA GLY A 217 -1.54 4.15 4.19
C GLY A 217 -1.96 4.30 2.72
N ALA A 218 -1.95 3.21 1.95
CA ALA A 218 -2.13 3.25 0.49
C ALA A 218 -3.37 2.49 0.00
N SER A 219 -4.24 2.08 0.93
CA SER A 219 -5.48 1.33 0.69
C SER A 219 -6.69 2.11 1.19
N THR A 220 -7.87 1.94 0.58
CA THR A 220 -9.12 2.55 1.12
C THR A 220 -9.78 1.70 2.20
N CYS A 221 -9.24 0.53 2.52
CA CYS A 221 -9.83 -0.35 3.54
C CYS A 221 -9.46 0.07 4.97
N THR A 222 -8.59 1.06 5.14
CA THR A 222 -8.08 1.47 6.45
C THR A 222 -8.79 2.71 6.99
N SER A 223 -9.26 2.60 8.23
CA SER A 223 -9.70 3.75 9.04
C SER A 223 -8.55 4.20 9.94
N LEU A 224 -8.58 5.45 10.43
CA LEU A 224 -7.59 5.93 11.40
C LEU A 224 -7.47 5.02 12.63
N SER A 225 -8.61 4.50 13.12
CA SER A 225 -8.64 3.55 14.23
C SER A 225 -8.06 2.19 13.86
N GLY A 226 -8.22 1.75 12.61
CA GLY A 226 -7.62 0.52 12.10
C GLY A 226 -6.10 0.63 12.01
N VAL A 227 -5.59 1.73 11.46
CA VAL A 227 -4.14 1.98 11.36
C VAL A 227 -3.48 2.07 12.74
N LYS A 228 -4.15 2.66 13.75
CA LYS A 228 -3.63 2.69 15.13
C LYS A 228 -3.59 1.32 15.82
N LYS A 229 -4.37 0.36 15.33
CA LYS A 229 -4.48 -0.98 15.92
C LYS A 229 -3.45 -1.95 15.35
N GLU A 230 -3.01 -1.72 14.12
CA GLU A 230 -1.85 -2.40 13.51
C GLU A 230 -0.57 -2.02 14.27
#